data_AF-A0A938W4E9-F1
#
_entry.id   AF-A0A938W4E9-F1
#
_cell.length_a   1.000
_cell.length_b   1.000
_cell.length_c   1.000
_cell.angle_alpha   90.00
_cell.angle_beta   90.00
_cell.angle_gamma   90.00
#
_symmetry.space_group_name_H-M   'P 1'
#
loop_
_entity.id
_entity.type
_entity.pdbx_description
1 polymer ?
#
loop_
_entity_poly.entity_id
_entity_poly.type
_entity_poly.pdbx_seq_one_letter_code
_entity_poly.pdbx_strand_id
1 'polypeptide(L)'
;MPETTAARCTGLLTALQQRLTSRAFLERHRQAVKDFTRERCLPFVVVVLFLLNLVKRALQDELDAFFNLEPGAAVAAQVVTKSAFCQARLKRKADAFVELHQVQGAYFYAQWNPPTWHGFRLLAVDGSTLQLPAAPAIVAEFGLWGTRPLARASQMFDVLSKVTLDAQLGVTAVGEREYAAGHFAQIGPGDLILLDRGYPAFWLFSLIQTRAADFCARMPLGRWSVVDAFLTTGRPEQIVTLTPCAAARADCQTHQVPSRPLQVRLVRMTLDSGEVEVLCTSLLDAVRYPYAVFKDLYHHRWPVEEDYKVLKLRVEVENWSGKSPLSIYQDFHAKVFTTNLTAILAQPAQAVVAQHSQTKQYTYQVNFAHLLSKMKNTVVLLLRRTHIADILTSLWQIMISVVEPIRPGRKYPRDKTTKRRRFAMTYKPLH
;
A
#
# COMPACT_ATOMS: atom_id res chain seq x y z
N MET A 1 5.95 26.84 -1.21
CA MET A 1 5.81 25.75 -2.20
C MET A 1 5.57 26.36 -3.56
N PRO A 2 6.03 25.76 -4.68
CA PRO A 2 5.64 26.22 -6.01
C PRO A 2 4.12 26.21 -6.18
N GLU A 3 3.54 27.27 -6.76
CA GLU A 3 2.08 27.44 -6.91
C GLU A 3 1.43 26.25 -7.64
N THR A 4 2.11 25.73 -8.66
CA THR A 4 1.65 24.57 -9.43
C THR A 4 1.49 23.32 -8.59
N THR A 5 2.37 23.10 -7.61
CA THR A 5 2.29 21.94 -6.72
C THR A 5 1.17 22.08 -5.70
N ALA A 6 0.98 23.28 -5.16
CA ALA A 6 -0.13 23.54 -4.23
C ALA A 6 -1.50 23.40 -4.92
N ALA A 7 -1.60 23.83 -6.18
CA ALA A 7 -2.80 23.65 -6.99
C ALA A 7 -3.14 22.16 -7.20
N ARG A 8 -2.15 21.31 -7.48
CA ARG A 8 -2.37 19.86 -7.62
C ARG A 8 -2.89 19.21 -6.33
N CYS A 9 -2.29 19.52 -5.17
CA CYS A 9 -2.78 18.98 -3.88
C CYS A 9 -4.18 19.48 -3.55
N THR A 10 -4.48 20.75 -3.82
CA THR A 10 -5.82 21.32 -3.64
C THR A 10 -6.82 20.64 -4.55
N GLY A 11 -6.49 20.47 -5.84
CA GLY A 11 -7.36 19.81 -6.80
C GLY A 11 -7.63 18.34 -6.48
N LEU A 12 -6.66 17.61 -5.92
CA LEU A 12 -6.87 16.25 -5.41
C LEU A 12 -7.93 16.23 -4.30
N LEU A 13 -7.77 17.11 -3.31
CA LEU A 13 -8.70 17.20 -2.19
C LEU A 13 -10.09 17.64 -2.66
N THR A 14 -10.18 18.58 -3.60
CA THR A 14 -11.45 18.96 -4.23
C THR A 14 -12.10 17.80 -4.97
N ALA A 15 -11.35 17.02 -5.76
CA ALA A 15 -11.88 15.85 -6.46
C ALA A 15 -12.41 14.79 -5.50
N LEU A 16 -11.71 14.56 -4.39
CA LEU A 16 -12.13 13.65 -3.32
C LEU A 16 -13.38 14.17 -2.59
N GLN A 17 -13.44 15.46 -2.26
CA GLN A 17 -14.60 16.10 -1.66
C GLN A 17 -15.83 15.97 -2.57
N GLN A 18 -15.71 16.32 -3.85
CA GLN A 18 -16.77 16.18 -4.84
C GLN A 18 -17.26 14.73 -4.96
N ARG A 19 -16.34 13.76 -4.96
CA ARG A 19 -16.68 12.34 -4.98
C ARG A 19 -17.47 11.95 -3.73
N LEU A 20 -16.96 12.29 -2.55
CA LEU A 20 -17.55 11.98 -1.24
C LEU A 20 -18.97 12.53 -1.10
N THR A 21 -19.20 13.76 -1.55
CA THR A 21 -20.50 14.44 -1.43
C THR A 21 -21.45 14.14 -2.59
N SER A 22 -21.00 13.40 -3.61
CA SER A 22 -21.86 13.07 -4.75
C SER A 22 -22.96 12.07 -4.38
N ARG A 23 -24.17 12.32 -4.86
CA ARG A 23 -25.31 11.42 -4.66
C ARG A 23 -25.06 10.02 -5.23
N ALA A 24 -24.45 9.95 -6.41
CA ALA A 24 -24.12 8.68 -7.06
C ALA A 24 -23.17 7.81 -6.22
N PHE A 25 -22.19 8.43 -5.54
CA PHE A 25 -21.28 7.70 -4.64
C PHE A 25 -22.04 7.13 -3.44
N LEU A 26 -22.89 7.94 -2.79
CA LEU A 26 -23.74 7.47 -1.69
C LEU A 26 -24.63 6.29 -2.13
N GLU A 27 -25.30 6.43 -3.28
CA GLU A 27 -26.25 5.42 -3.75
C GLU A 27 -25.58 4.08 -4.10
N ARG A 28 -24.37 4.09 -4.66
CA ARG A 28 -23.58 2.86 -4.91
C ARG A 28 -23.15 2.15 -3.63
N HIS A 29 -22.80 2.93 -2.60
CA HIS A 29 -22.05 2.44 -1.43
C HIS A 29 -22.85 2.34 -0.13
N ARG A 30 -24.13 2.71 -0.13
CA ARG A 30 -25.06 2.28 0.92
C ARG A 30 -25.42 0.80 0.76
N GLN A 31 -25.73 0.12 1.85
CA GLN A 31 -26.10 -1.29 1.81
C GLN A 31 -27.50 -1.52 1.24
N ALA A 32 -28.49 -0.76 1.71
CA ALA A 32 -29.86 -0.82 1.21
C ALA A 32 -30.33 0.52 0.66
N VAL A 33 -31.30 0.49 -0.26
CA VAL A 33 -31.90 1.68 -0.89
C VAL A 33 -32.51 2.64 0.15
N LYS A 34 -32.95 2.13 1.31
CA LYS A 34 -33.51 2.95 2.40
C LYS A 34 -32.46 3.61 3.29
N ASP A 35 -31.20 3.18 3.22
CA ASP A 35 -30.13 3.68 4.07
C ASP A 35 -29.68 5.09 3.65
N PHE A 36 -29.34 5.91 4.65
CA PHE A 36 -28.90 7.31 4.50
C PHE A 36 -29.85 8.21 3.71
N THR A 37 -31.15 7.92 3.76
CA THR A 37 -32.21 8.74 3.11
C THR A 37 -32.73 9.87 3.99
N ARG A 38 -32.47 9.81 5.30
CA ARG A 38 -32.92 10.82 6.29
C ARG A 38 -31.73 11.59 6.84
N GLU A 39 -31.94 12.86 7.14
CA GLU A 39 -30.97 13.67 7.88
C GLU A 39 -30.89 13.20 9.34
N ARG A 40 -29.68 12.87 9.78
CA ARG A 40 -29.33 12.36 11.11
C ARG A 40 -27.94 12.90 11.48
N CYS A 41 -27.54 12.79 12.74
CA CYS A 41 -26.20 13.20 13.20
C CYS A 41 -25.03 12.39 12.58
N LEU A 42 -25.33 11.25 11.95
CA LEU A 42 -24.36 10.37 11.27
C LEU A 42 -24.72 10.20 9.79
N PRO A 43 -24.67 11.27 8.97
CA PRO A 43 -24.86 11.15 7.53
C PRO A 43 -23.72 10.34 6.91
N PHE A 44 -23.95 9.79 5.71
CA PHE A 44 -23.02 8.88 5.04
C PHE A 44 -21.56 9.38 5.06
N VAL A 45 -21.35 10.63 4.67
CA VAL A 45 -20.03 11.28 4.59
C VAL A 45 -19.34 11.36 5.95
N VAL A 46 -20.06 11.77 7.01
CA VAL A 46 -19.49 11.90 8.37
C VAL A 46 -18.90 10.58 8.83
N VAL A 47 -19.60 9.47 8.57
CA VAL A 47 -19.12 8.19 9.04
C VAL A 47 -17.97 7.63 8.17
N VAL A 48 -17.89 8.01 6.89
CA VAL A 48 -16.71 7.76 6.06
C VAL A 48 -15.52 8.56 6.61
N LEU A 49 -15.67 9.87 6.82
CA LEU A 49 -14.63 10.73 7.37
C LEU A 49 -14.13 10.26 8.74
N PHE A 50 -15.02 9.80 9.61
CA PHE A 50 -14.63 9.21 10.89
C PHE A 50 -13.72 7.98 10.72
N LEU A 51 -14.04 7.07 9.79
CA LEU A 51 -13.24 5.88 9.54
C LEU A 51 -11.89 6.22 8.90
N LEU A 52 -11.83 7.25 8.05
CA LEU A 52 -10.58 7.78 7.50
C LEU A 52 -9.68 8.43 8.56
N ASN A 53 -10.25 8.81 9.71
CA ASN A 53 -9.56 9.52 10.78
C ASN A 53 -8.62 8.64 11.63
N LEU A 54 -8.04 7.56 11.08
CA LEU A 54 -7.07 6.69 11.78
C LEU A 54 -7.53 6.31 13.20
N VAL A 55 -8.71 5.69 13.32
CA VAL A 55 -9.30 5.29 14.61
C VAL A 55 -8.42 4.25 15.31
N LYS A 56 -8.00 4.55 16.53
CA LYS A 56 -7.03 3.74 17.32
C LYS A 56 -7.38 3.61 18.79
N ARG A 57 -8.12 4.56 19.36
CA ARG A 57 -8.54 4.55 20.76
C ARG A 57 -9.92 3.89 20.93
N ALA A 58 -10.41 3.87 22.17
CA ALA A 58 -11.78 3.48 22.47
C ALA A 58 -12.75 4.24 21.57
N LEU A 59 -13.70 3.51 20.97
CA LEU A 59 -14.58 4.05 19.93
C LEU A 59 -15.38 5.28 20.39
N GLN A 60 -15.79 5.32 21.66
CA GLN A 60 -16.53 6.47 22.20
C GLN A 60 -15.62 7.71 22.30
N ASP A 61 -14.42 7.59 22.87
CA ASP A 61 -13.46 8.69 22.95
C ASP A 61 -13.11 9.25 21.56
N GLU A 62 -12.96 8.36 20.57
CA GLU A 62 -12.69 8.75 19.18
C GLU A 62 -13.85 9.55 18.59
N LEU A 63 -15.11 9.15 18.87
CA LEU A 63 -16.30 9.88 18.44
C LEU A 63 -16.37 11.25 19.12
N ASP A 64 -16.19 11.30 20.43
CA ASP A 64 -16.24 12.54 21.20
C ASP A 64 -15.18 13.53 20.69
N ALA A 65 -13.94 13.04 20.46
CA ALA A 65 -12.87 13.85 19.88
C ALA A 65 -13.16 14.30 18.44
N PHE A 66 -13.74 13.42 17.61
CA PHE A 66 -14.09 13.73 16.22
C PHE A 66 -15.17 14.81 16.13
N PHE A 67 -16.19 14.76 16.98
CA PHE A 67 -17.24 15.79 17.01
C PHE A 67 -16.76 17.11 17.65
N ASN A 68 -15.66 17.08 18.40
CA ASN A 68 -14.98 18.26 18.95
C ASN A 68 -14.04 18.98 17.97
N LEU A 69 -13.97 18.54 16.69
CA LEU A 69 -13.14 19.21 15.68
C LEU A 69 -13.71 20.54 15.19
N GLU A 70 -14.98 20.81 15.49
CA GLU A 70 -15.63 22.09 15.17
C GLU A 70 -15.33 23.14 16.26
N PRO A 71 -15.08 24.41 15.90
CA PRO A 71 -14.82 25.47 16.87
C PRO A 71 -16.03 25.68 17.81
N GLY A 72 -15.77 25.84 19.11
CA GLY A 72 -16.76 26.33 20.08
C GLY A 72 -17.09 25.42 21.26
N ALA A 73 -16.64 24.17 21.27
CA ALA A 73 -16.81 23.27 22.41
C ALA A 73 -15.58 23.32 23.34
N ALA A 74 -15.80 23.57 24.63
CA ALA A 74 -14.73 23.65 25.64
C ALA A 74 -14.14 22.27 25.99
N VAL A 75 -14.93 21.20 25.84
CA VAL A 75 -14.57 19.81 26.11
C VAL A 75 -15.26 18.91 25.09
N ALA A 76 -14.58 17.82 24.69
CA ALA A 76 -15.17 16.78 23.86
C ALA A 76 -16.37 16.13 24.58
N ALA A 77 -17.58 16.31 24.03
CA ALA A 77 -18.81 15.78 24.59
C ALA A 77 -19.40 14.67 23.70
N GLN A 78 -20.21 13.81 24.32
CA GLN A 78 -20.92 12.75 23.61
C GLN A 78 -22.06 13.32 22.76
N VAL A 79 -21.77 13.62 21.50
CA VAL A 79 -22.78 14.02 20.49
C VAL A 79 -23.54 12.80 19.95
N VAL A 80 -22.86 11.66 19.84
CA VAL A 80 -23.43 10.38 19.38
C VAL A 80 -22.88 9.23 20.21
N THR A 81 -23.65 8.16 20.34
CA THR A 81 -23.19 6.96 21.05
C THR A 81 -22.44 6.02 20.11
N LYS A 82 -21.51 5.23 20.66
CA LYS A 82 -20.83 4.13 19.95
C LYS A 82 -21.82 3.17 19.27
N SER A 83 -22.99 2.92 19.90
CA SER A 83 -24.03 2.06 19.36
C SER A 83 -24.65 2.65 18.08
N ALA A 84 -25.02 3.93 18.12
CA ALA A 84 -25.54 4.64 16.94
C ALA A 84 -24.53 4.65 15.80
N PHE A 85 -23.24 4.86 16.10
CA PHE A 85 -22.17 4.75 15.12
C PHE A 85 -22.08 3.34 14.50
N CYS A 86 -22.06 2.29 15.31
CA CYS A 86 -22.00 0.91 14.82
C CYS A 86 -23.18 0.59 13.90
N GLN A 87 -24.39 1.02 14.26
CA GLN A 87 -25.59 0.84 13.41
C GLN A 87 -25.48 1.62 12.09
N ALA A 88 -24.99 2.86 12.12
CA ALA A 88 -24.76 3.64 10.91
C ALA A 88 -23.66 3.00 10.05
N ARG A 89 -22.60 2.49 10.66
CA ARG A 89 -21.47 1.83 9.99
C ARG A 89 -21.87 0.61 9.19
N LEU A 90 -22.74 -0.22 9.74
CA LEU A 90 -23.23 -1.43 9.07
C LEU A 90 -23.96 -1.13 7.75
N LYS A 91 -24.50 0.09 7.59
CA LYS A 91 -25.23 0.53 6.39
C LYS A 91 -24.33 0.95 5.22
N ARG A 92 -23.00 0.82 5.34
CA ARG A 92 -22.04 1.18 4.28
C ARG A 92 -21.19 -0.01 3.82
N LYS A 93 -20.88 -0.04 2.54
CA LYS A 93 -19.95 -1.01 1.95
C LYS A 93 -18.49 -0.60 2.23
N ALA A 94 -17.59 -1.57 2.25
CA ALA A 94 -16.15 -1.30 2.32
C ALA A 94 -15.60 -0.72 1.00
N ASP A 95 -16.24 -1.06 -0.12
CA ASP A 95 -15.88 -0.60 -1.47
C ASP A 95 -15.89 0.92 -1.63
N ALA A 96 -16.59 1.65 -0.76
CA ALA A 96 -16.54 3.11 -0.71
C ALA A 96 -15.09 3.61 -0.57
N PHE A 97 -14.31 2.97 0.31
CA PHE A 97 -12.91 3.31 0.55
C PHE A 97 -12.01 2.89 -0.60
N VAL A 98 -12.35 1.79 -1.28
CA VAL A 98 -11.65 1.32 -2.49
C VAL A 98 -11.86 2.30 -3.65
N GLU A 99 -13.10 2.74 -3.92
CA GLU A 99 -13.38 3.74 -4.96
C GLU A 99 -12.66 5.06 -4.65
N LEU A 100 -12.68 5.54 -3.41
CA LEU A 100 -11.93 6.74 -3.01
C LEU A 100 -10.42 6.57 -3.19
N HIS A 101 -9.90 5.38 -2.88
CA HIS A 101 -8.49 5.04 -3.09
C HIS A 101 -8.12 5.05 -4.59
N GLN A 102 -9.01 4.56 -5.45
CA GLN A 102 -8.80 4.62 -6.90
C GLN A 102 -8.86 6.05 -7.43
N VAL A 103 -9.78 6.89 -6.93
CA VAL A 103 -9.87 8.31 -7.32
C VAL A 103 -8.59 9.07 -6.99
N GLN A 104 -8.01 8.89 -5.78
CA GLN A 104 -6.74 9.54 -5.45
C GLN A 104 -5.59 9.06 -6.34
N GLY A 105 -5.52 7.76 -6.64
CA GLY A 105 -4.46 7.18 -7.47
C GLY A 105 -4.55 7.68 -8.91
N ALA A 106 -5.74 7.61 -9.50
CA ALA A 106 -5.99 8.12 -10.85
C ALA A 106 -5.66 9.62 -10.97
N TYR A 107 -6.07 10.43 -9.98
CA TYR A 107 -5.74 11.86 -9.97
C TYR A 107 -4.23 12.09 -9.81
N PHE A 108 -3.54 11.33 -8.95
CA PHE A 108 -2.09 11.43 -8.76
C PHE A 108 -1.32 11.16 -10.05
N TYR A 109 -1.59 10.04 -10.73
CA TYR A 109 -0.89 9.69 -11.97
C TYR A 109 -1.29 10.55 -13.18
N ALA A 110 -2.46 11.21 -13.14
CA ALA A 110 -2.87 12.14 -14.19
C ALA A 110 -2.28 13.55 -14.04
N GLN A 111 -2.03 14.01 -12.81
CA GLN A 111 -1.69 15.42 -12.54
C GLN A 111 -0.24 15.63 -12.08
N TRP A 112 0.43 14.58 -11.62
CA TRP A 112 1.85 14.60 -11.30
C TRP A 112 2.66 13.90 -12.38
N ASN A 113 3.97 14.12 -12.35
CA ASN A 113 4.94 13.37 -13.14
C ASN A 113 5.83 12.59 -12.17
N PRO A 114 5.36 11.44 -11.66
CA PRO A 114 6.09 10.68 -10.66
C PRO A 114 7.42 10.15 -11.22
N PRO A 115 8.41 9.90 -10.36
CA PRO A 115 9.70 9.36 -10.79
C PRO A 115 9.52 7.99 -11.45
N THR A 116 10.29 7.75 -12.51
CA THR A 116 10.33 6.48 -13.23
C THR A 116 11.76 5.93 -13.28
N TRP A 117 11.89 4.62 -13.48
CA TRP A 117 13.16 3.94 -13.68
C TRP A 117 13.25 3.48 -15.13
N HIS A 118 14.18 4.05 -15.92
CA HIS A 118 14.29 3.79 -17.37
C HIS A 118 12.96 3.94 -18.15
N GLY A 119 12.08 4.84 -17.70
CA GLY A 119 10.75 5.06 -18.25
C GLY A 119 9.64 4.18 -17.67
N PHE A 120 9.97 3.26 -16.76
CA PHE A 120 8.99 2.41 -16.09
C PHE A 120 8.52 2.97 -14.76
N ARG A 121 7.24 2.79 -14.45
CA ARG A 121 6.75 2.82 -13.07
C ARG A 121 7.10 1.50 -12.39
N LEU A 122 7.85 1.55 -11.30
CA LEU A 122 8.28 0.36 -10.57
C LEU A 122 7.21 -0.04 -9.54
N LEU A 123 6.64 -1.23 -9.71
CA LEU A 123 5.57 -1.74 -8.84
C LEU A 123 6.05 -2.98 -8.11
N ALA A 124 6.12 -2.93 -6.78
CA ALA A 124 6.38 -4.13 -5.98
C ALA A 124 5.06 -4.72 -5.48
N VAL A 125 4.94 -6.04 -5.53
CA VAL A 125 3.84 -6.77 -4.88
C VAL A 125 4.39 -7.56 -3.71
N ASP A 126 3.76 -7.41 -2.55
CA ASP A 126 4.08 -8.21 -1.37
C ASP A 126 2.81 -8.53 -0.57
N GLY A 127 2.93 -9.46 0.37
CA GLY A 127 1.85 -9.99 1.18
C GLY A 127 2.21 -10.02 2.66
N SER A 128 1.22 -9.85 3.52
CA SER A 128 1.39 -10.01 4.96
C SER A 128 0.14 -10.56 5.63
N THR A 129 0.31 -11.26 6.73
CA THR A 129 -0.82 -11.70 7.55
C THR A 129 -1.16 -10.65 8.61
N LEU A 130 -2.45 -10.42 8.83
CA LEU A 130 -2.98 -9.53 9.87
C LEU A 130 -3.79 -10.35 10.87
N GLN A 131 -3.49 -10.19 12.16
CA GLN A 131 -4.26 -10.83 13.22
C GLN A 131 -5.62 -10.16 13.39
N LEU A 132 -6.68 -10.97 13.43
CA LEU A 132 -8.05 -10.51 13.57
C LEU A 132 -8.60 -10.78 14.99
N PRO A 133 -9.67 -10.09 15.42
CA PRO A 133 -10.42 -10.44 16.62
C PRO A 133 -11.06 -11.82 16.49
N ALA A 134 -11.04 -12.62 17.57
CA ALA A 134 -11.65 -13.94 17.65
C ALA A 134 -13.18 -13.89 17.83
N ALA A 135 -13.88 -13.15 16.96
CA ALA A 135 -15.34 -13.10 16.93
C ALA A 135 -15.91 -14.18 15.99
N PRO A 136 -17.03 -14.85 16.33
CA PRO A 136 -17.56 -15.96 15.52
C PRO A 136 -17.78 -15.61 14.04
N ALA A 137 -18.34 -14.44 13.74
CA ALA A 137 -18.57 -13.99 12.36
C ALA A 137 -17.26 -13.76 11.58
N ILE A 138 -16.19 -13.32 12.25
CA ILE A 138 -14.87 -13.15 11.65
C ILE A 138 -14.21 -14.50 11.39
N VAL A 139 -14.33 -15.44 12.32
CA VAL A 139 -13.83 -16.81 12.14
C VAL A 139 -14.55 -17.51 10.99
N ALA A 140 -15.86 -17.31 10.84
CA ALA A 140 -16.63 -17.87 9.74
C ALA A 140 -16.19 -17.34 8.37
N GLU A 141 -15.87 -16.04 8.26
CA GLU A 141 -15.40 -15.41 7.02
C GLU A 141 -13.94 -15.77 6.70
N PHE A 142 -13.02 -15.57 7.66
CA PHE A 142 -11.58 -15.61 7.42
C PHE A 142 -10.94 -16.97 7.72
N GLY A 143 -11.64 -17.84 8.45
CA GLY A 143 -11.11 -19.10 8.96
C GLY A 143 -10.13 -18.93 10.11
N LEU A 144 -9.48 -20.03 10.48
CA LEU A 144 -8.43 -20.09 11.49
C LEU A 144 -7.12 -20.52 10.85
N TRP A 145 -6.03 -19.86 11.25
CA TRP A 145 -4.67 -20.33 11.01
C TRP A 145 -4.10 -20.83 12.33
N GLY A 146 -4.07 -22.16 12.50
CA GLY A 146 -3.84 -22.76 13.82
C GLY A 146 -4.98 -22.39 14.77
N THR A 147 -4.70 -21.55 15.78
CA THR A 147 -5.67 -21.17 16.83
C THR A 147 -6.18 -19.73 16.71
N ARG A 148 -5.76 -18.96 15.68
CA ARG A 148 -6.09 -17.55 15.55
C ARG A 148 -6.67 -17.23 14.18
N PRO A 149 -7.69 -16.35 14.09
CA PRO A 149 -8.13 -15.85 12.80
C PRO A 149 -7.10 -14.87 12.24
N LEU A 150 -6.70 -15.10 10.99
CA LEU A 150 -5.78 -14.25 10.24
C LEU A 150 -6.43 -13.83 8.93
N ALA A 151 -6.21 -12.59 8.52
CA ALA A 151 -6.42 -12.17 7.15
C ALA A 151 -5.08 -12.12 6.41
N ARG A 152 -5.12 -12.30 5.09
CA ARG A 152 -4.03 -11.95 4.18
C ARG A 152 -4.29 -10.56 3.61
N ALA A 153 -3.35 -9.66 3.84
CA ALA A 153 -3.30 -8.35 3.20
C ALA A 153 -2.25 -8.36 2.10
N SER A 154 -2.61 -7.97 0.88
CA SER A 154 -1.69 -7.85 -0.26
C SER A 154 -1.74 -6.43 -0.80
N GLN A 155 -0.58 -5.88 -1.16
CA GLN A 155 -0.45 -4.53 -1.71
C GLN A 155 0.40 -4.55 -2.98
N MET A 156 -0.04 -3.79 -3.98
CA MET A 156 0.78 -3.39 -5.13
C MET A 156 1.19 -1.93 -4.95
N PHE A 157 2.49 -1.72 -4.79
CA PHE A 157 3.08 -0.48 -4.30
C PHE A 157 4.06 0.12 -5.31
N ASP A 158 3.86 1.39 -5.67
CA ASP A 158 4.85 2.16 -6.41
C ASP A 158 5.99 2.54 -5.47
N VAL A 159 7.12 1.86 -5.65
CA VAL A 159 8.28 1.95 -4.75
C VAL A 159 9.04 3.28 -4.88
N LEU A 160 8.88 4.01 -5.98
CA LEU A 160 9.55 5.28 -6.21
C LEU A 160 8.71 6.44 -5.65
N SER A 161 7.39 6.40 -5.90
CA SER A 161 6.45 7.40 -5.39
C SER A 161 6.03 7.13 -3.94
N LYS A 162 6.26 5.92 -3.44
CA LYS A 162 5.78 5.43 -2.13
C LYS A 162 4.25 5.49 -2.00
N VAL A 163 3.55 5.12 -3.06
CA VAL A 163 2.08 5.16 -3.19
C VAL A 163 1.56 3.76 -3.43
N THR A 164 0.54 3.34 -2.69
CA THR A 164 -0.17 2.08 -2.94
C THR A 164 -1.13 2.28 -4.12
N LEU A 165 -1.06 1.44 -5.15
CA LEU A 165 -1.99 1.46 -6.28
C LEU A 165 -3.23 0.63 -5.98
N ASP A 166 -3.01 -0.56 -5.42
CA ASP A 166 -4.08 -1.46 -5.03
C ASP A 166 -3.74 -2.18 -3.73
N ALA A 167 -4.76 -2.43 -2.91
CA ALA A 167 -4.64 -3.18 -1.68
C ALA A 167 -5.84 -4.09 -1.52
N GLN A 168 -5.59 -5.36 -1.20
CA GLN A 168 -6.59 -6.39 -1.01
C GLN A 168 -6.46 -7.00 0.37
N LEU A 169 -7.61 -7.35 0.96
CA LEU A 169 -7.70 -8.10 2.19
C LEU A 169 -8.55 -9.33 1.93
N GLY A 170 -8.15 -10.49 2.44
CA GLY A 170 -8.99 -11.68 2.37
C GLY A 170 -8.46 -12.84 3.19
N VAL A 171 -8.91 -14.05 2.86
CA VAL A 171 -8.64 -15.27 3.63
C VAL A 171 -7.24 -15.83 3.38
N THR A 172 -6.62 -16.44 4.40
CA THR A 172 -5.26 -17.00 4.27
C THR A 172 -5.19 -18.29 3.44
N ALA A 173 -6.34 -18.90 3.11
CA ALA A 173 -6.41 -20.08 2.25
C ALA A 173 -6.07 -19.76 0.78
N VAL A 174 -6.34 -18.53 0.34
CA VAL A 174 -6.03 -18.07 -1.02
C VAL A 174 -4.56 -17.67 -1.09
N GLY A 175 -3.78 -18.26 -2.01
CA GLY A 175 -2.34 -18.03 -2.11
C GLY A 175 -1.96 -16.58 -2.46
N GLU A 176 -0.75 -16.16 -2.09
CA GLU A 176 -0.26 -14.79 -2.38
C GLU A 176 -0.20 -14.47 -3.88
N ARG A 177 0.06 -15.48 -4.73
CA ARG A 177 0.05 -15.32 -6.18
C ARG A 177 -1.33 -14.95 -6.73
N GLU A 178 -2.41 -15.44 -6.12
CA GLU A 178 -3.78 -15.10 -6.51
C GLU A 178 -4.09 -13.63 -6.19
N TYR A 179 -3.70 -13.17 -5.00
CA TYR A 179 -3.84 -11.76 -4.64
C TYR A 179 -3.01 -10.85 -5.55
N ALA A 180 -1.78 -11.25 -5.87
CA ALA A 180 -0.96 -10.56 -6.86
C ALA A 180 -1.63 -10.49 -8.24
N ALA A 181 -2.20 -11.59 -8.72
CA ALA A 181 -2.94 -11.62 -9.97
C ALA A 181 -4.15 -10.68 -9.95
N GLY A 182 -4.84 -10.57 -8.82
CA GLY A 182 -5.92 -9.59 -8.63
C GLY A 182 -5.45 -8.14 -8.83
N HIS A 183 -4.26 -7.79 -8.30
CA HIS A 183 -3.67 -6.46 -8.50
C HIS A 183 -3.35 -6.16 -9.96
N PHE A 184 -2.98 -7.19 -10.75
CA PHE A 184 -2.62 -7.04 -12.16
C PHE A 184 -3.79 -6.69 -13.08
N ALA A 185 -5.00 -6.58 -12.55
CA ALA A 185 -6.08 -5.88 -13.23
C ALA A 185 -5.73 -4.42 -13.57
N GLN A 186 -4.85 -3.78 -12.79
CA GLN A 186 -4.54 -2.35 -12.84
C GLN A 186 -3.17 -2.01 -13.43
N ILE A 187 -2.40 -3.00 -13.91
CA ILE A 187 -1.12 -2.77 -14.58
C ILE A 187 -1.29 -2.65 -16.10
N GLY A 188 -0.32 -2.02 -16.75
CA GLY A 188 -0.30 -1.89 -18.21
C GLY A 188 1.08 -1.56 -18.78
N PRO A 189 1.14 -1.14 -20.06
CA PRO A 189 2.37 -0.69 -20.70
C PRO A 189 3.09 0.38 -19.89
N GLY A 190 4.40 0.20 -19.69
CA GLY A 190 5.22 1.10 -18.89
C GLY A 190 5.28 0.75 -17.39
N ASP A 191 4.65 -0.33 -16.95
CA ASP A 191 4.83 -0.88 -15.61
C ASP A 191 5.91 -1.98 -15.59
N LEU A 192 6.77 -1.95 -14.58
CA LEU A 192 7.75 -3.01 -14.28
C LEU A 192 7.51 -3.57 -12.88
N ILE A 193 7.09 -4.83 -12.83
CA ILE A 193 6.64 -5.49 -11.60
C ILE A 193 7.82 -6.20 -10.94
N LEU A 194 8.15 -5.79 -9.73
CA LEU A 194 9.19 -6.37 -8.88
C LEU A 194 8.60 -7.46 -7.99
N LEU A 195 9.09 -8.68 -8.15
CA LEU A 195 8.58 -9.87 -7.47
C LEU A 195 9.66 -10.52 -6.61
N ASP A 196 9.28 -10.91 -5.40
CA ASP A 196 10.14 -11.65 -4.49
C ASP A 196 10.33 -13.13 -4.93
N ARG A 197 11.01 -13.95 -4.12
CA ARG A 197 11.26 -15.37 -4.43
C ARG A 197 10.06 -16.30 -4.29
N GLY A 198 8.98 -15.84 -3.64
CA GLY A 198 7.74 -16.57 -3.45
C GLY A 198 6.80 -16.48 -4.65
N TYR A 199 6.83 -15.39 -5.41
CA TYR A 199 5.93 -15.18 -6.54
C TYR A 199 6.22 -15.95 -7.84
N PRO A 200 7.46 -16.34 -8.22
CA PRO A 200 7.74 -16.96 -9.51
C PRO A 200 6.84 -18.14 -9.82
N ALA A 201 6.03 -17.96 -10.86
CA ALA A 201 5.15 -18.96 -11.45
C ALA A 201 4.97 -18.62 -12.93
N PHE A 202 4.98 -19.62 -13.80
CA PHE A 202 4.93 -19.39 -15.24
C PHE A 202 3.65 -18.65 -15.65
N TRP A 203 2.49 -19.07 -15.13
CA TRP A 203 1.20 -18.45 -15.42
C TRP A 203 1.16 -16.98 -14.98
N LEU A 204 1.84 -16.65 -13.88
CA LEU A 204 1.89 -15.28 -13.35
C LEU A 204 2.75 -14.38 -14.25
N PHE A 205 3.89 -14.88 -14.74
CA PHE A 205 4.68 -14.17 -15.76
C PHE A 205 3.92 -14.00 -17.07
N SER A 206 3.18 -15.03 -17.49
CA SER A 206 2.31 -14.95 -18.67
C SER A 206 1.21 -13.90 -18.48
N LEU A 207 0.56 -13.86 -17.31
CA LEU A 207 -0.44 -12.86 -16.97
C LEU A 207 0.11 -11.43 -17.05
N ILE A 208 1.30 -11.17 -16.51
CA ILE A 208 1.93 -9.84 -16.62
C ILE A 208 2.15 -9.46 -18.09
N GLN A 209 2.61 -10.41 -18.90
CA GLN A 209 2.84 -10.21 -20.33
C GLN A 209 1.54 -10.01 -21.13
N THR A 210 0.42 -10.61 -20.75
CA THR A 210 -0.88 -10.31 -21.41
C THR A 210 -1.37 -8.90 -21.12
N ARG A 211 -0.88 -8.27 -20.03
CA ARG A 211 -1.12 -6.85 -19.73
C ARG A 211 -0.13 -5.90 -20.39
N ALA A 212 0.79 -6.42 -21.22
CA ALA A 212 1.87 -5.66 -21.84
C ALA A 212 2.75 -4.91 -20.83
N ALA A 213 2.87 -5.45 -19.61
CA ALA A 213 3.76 -4.98 -18.58
C ALA A 213 5.00 -5.88 -18.50
N ASP A 214 6.06 -5.38 -17.85
CA ASP A 214 7.32 -6.08 -17.65
C ASP A 214 7.45 -6.60 -16.22
N PHE A 215 8.35 -7.55 -16.00
CA PHE A 215 8.65 -8.04 -14.65
C PHE A 215 10.15 -8.21 -14.40
N CYS A 216 10.51 -8.17 -13.12
CA CYS A 216 11.80 -8.60 -12.59
C CYS A 216 11.55 -9.37 -11.28
N ALA A 217 11.77 -10.67 -11.31
CA ALA A 217 11.48 -11.58 -10.21
C ALA A 217 12.76 -12.23 -9.69
N ARG A 218 12.92 -12.34 -8.36
CA ARG A 218 13.97 -13.20 -7.81
C ARG A 218 13.57 -14.65 -7.94
N MET A 219 14.42 -15.47 -8.52
CA MET A 219 14.13 -16.89 -8.73
C MET A 219 14.54 -17.73 -7.51
N PRO A 220 13.72 -18.69 -7.06
CA PRO A 220 14.15 -19.71 -6.11
C PRO A 220 15.13 -20.69 -6.78
N LEU A 221 16.27 -20.93 -6.14
CA LEU A 221 17.27 -21.88 -6.62
C LEU A 221 16.81 -23.33 -6.38
N GLY A 222 17.18 -24.25 -7.26
CA GLY A 222 16.83 -25.68 -7.16
C GLY A 222 15.36 -26.02 -7.45
N ARG A 223 14.57 -25.05 -7.94
CA ARG A 223 13.16 -25.25 -8.31
C ARG A 223 12.88 -25.10 -9.81
N TRP A 224 13.82 -24.52 -10.56
CA TRP A 224 13.67 -24.21 -11.97
C TRP A 224 14.90 -24.72 -12.71
N SER A 225 14.75 -25.80 -13.47
CA SER A 225 15.87 -26.45 -14.17
C SER A 225 16.64 -25.49 -15.09
N VAL A 226 15.95 -24.53 -15.71
CA VAL A 226 16.55 -23.47 -16.53
C VAL A 226 17.43 -22.51 -15.71
N VAL A 227 17.06 -22.23 -14.46
CA VAL A 227 17.86 -21.40 -13.54
C VAL A 227 19.08 -22.18 -13.07
N ASP A 228 18.90 -23.45 -12.74
CA ASP A 228 20.00 -24.32 -12.32
C ASP A 228 21.01 -24.52 -13.46
N ALA A 229 20.53 -24.74 -14.69
CA ALA A 229 21.37 -24.79 -15.89
C ALA A 229 22.09 -23.45 -16.17
N PHE A 230 21.44 -22.31 -15.96
CA PHE A 230 22.11 -21.01 -16.07
C PHE A 230 23.23 -20.85 -15.02
N LEU A 231 23.01 -21.32 -13.79
CA LEU A 231 24.02 -21.25 -12.74
C LEU A 231 25.30 -22.05 -13.07
N THR A 232 25.19 -23.20 -13.75
CA THR A 232 26.36 -23.99 -14.16
C THR A 232 27.20 -23.31 -15.24
N THR A 233 26.63 -22.40 -16.03
CA THR A 233 27.38 -21.70 -17.10
C THR A 233 28.46 -20.74 -16.57
N GLY A 234 28.38 -20.33 -15.31
CA GLY A 234 29.25 -19.29 -14.74
C GLY A 234 29.01 -17.86 -15.24
N ARG A 235 28.12 -17.65 -16.22
CA ARG A 235 27.91 -16.34 -16.85
C ARG A 235 27.19 -15.36 -15.91
N PRO A 236 27.45 -14.04 -16.03
CA PRO A 236 26.74 -13.01 -15.27
C PRO A 236 25.28 -12.92 -15.69
N GLU A 237 24.98 -13.17 -16.96
CA GLU A 237 23.62 -13.14 -17.50
C GLU A 237 23.45 -13.97 -18.76
N GLN A 238 22.21 -14.35 -19.06
CA GLN A 238 21.86 -15.11 -20.25
C GLN A 238 20.38 -14.95 -20.58
N ILE A 239 20.06 -14.79 -21.86
CA ILE A 239 18.68 -14.91 -22.36
C ILE A 239 18.36 -16.40 -22.54
N VAL A 240 17.23 -16.82 -21.97
CA VAL A 240 16.74 -18.20 -21.99
C VAL A 240 15.26 -18.22 -22.35
N THR A 241 14.78 -19.38 -22.78
CA THR A 241 13.36 -19.62 -23.02
C THR A 241 12.77 -20.40 -21.85
N LEU A 242 11.81 -19.80 -21.14
CA LEU A 242 10.96 -20.50 -20.18
C LEU A 242 9.87 -21.25 -20.94
N THR A 243 9.88 -22.58 -20.86
CA THR A 243 8.83 -23.44 -21.42
C THR A 243 8.01 -24.02 -20.27
N PRO A 244 6.67 -23.90 -20.28
CA PRO A 244 5.87 -24.45 -19.19
C PRO A 244 5.90 -25.98 -19.21
N CYS A 245 5.96 -26.61 -18.04
CA CYS A 245 5.70 -28.04 -17.89
C CYS A 245 4.18 -28.32 -17.93
N ALA A 246 3.76 -29.59 -17.81
CA ALA A 246 2.35 -29.96 -17.81
C ALA A 246 1.55 -29.27 -16.70
N ALA A 247 2.07 -29.21 -15.46
CA ALA A 247 1.43 -28.52 -14.35
C ALA A 247 1.28 -27.01 -14.62
N ALA A 248 2.35 -26.36 -15.09
CA ALA A 248 2.29 -24.95 -15.46
C ALA A 248 1.30 -24.66 -16.61
N ARG A 249 1.13 -25.59 -17.56
CA ARG A 249 0.09 -25.50 -18.60
C ARG A 249 -1.32 -25.58 -18.02
N ALA A 250 -1.55 -26.47 -17.06
CA ALA A 250 -2.83 -26.57 -16.36
C ALA A 250 -3.13 -25.29 -15.57
N ASP A 251 -2.16 -24.73 -14.86
CA ASP A 251 -2.32 -23.43 -14.18
C ASP A 251 -2.67 -22.32 -15.18
N CYS A 252 -1.97 -22.26 -16.34
CA CYS A 252 -2.31 -21.30 -17.39
C CYS A 252 -3.76 -21.42 -17.87
N GLN A 253 -4.25 -22.66 -18.02
CA GLN A 253 -5.65 -22.90 -18.41
C GLN A 253 -6.62 -22.42 -17.33
N THR A 254 -6.36 -22.72 -16.07
CA THR A 254 -7.16 -22.27 -14.92
C THR A 254 -7.26 -20.74 -14.86
N HIS A 255 -6.13 -20.05 -15.07
CA HIS A 255 -6.07 -18.58 -15.07
C HIS A 255 -6.40 -17.94 -16.42
N GLN A 256 -6.76 -18.74 -17.43
CA GLN A 256 -7.09 -18.27 -18.78
C GLN A 256 -5.98 -17.42 -19.43
N VAL A 257 -4.72 -17.79 -19.22
CA VAL A 257 -3.56 -17.12 -19.81
C VAL A 257 -2.83 -18.02 -20.81
N PRO A 258 -2.11 -17.46 -21.80
CA PRO A 258 -1.35 -18.23 -22.77
C PRO A 258 -0.27 -19.09 -22.12
N SER A 259 -0.08 -20.30 -22.62
CA SER A 259 1.01 -21.20 -22.22
C SER A 259 2.17 -21.23 -23.23
N ARG A 260 2.30 -20.16 -24.04
CA ARG A 260 3.39 -20.01 -25.01
C ARG A 260 4.72 -19.79 -24.29
N PRO A 261 5.85 -20.38 -24.75
CA PRO A 261 7.15 -20.14 -24.15
C PRO A 261 7.49 -18.64 -24.07
N LEU A 262 8.15 -18.24 -22.98
CA LEU A 262 8.53 -16.85 -22.72
C LEU A 262 10.04 -16.70 -22.83
N GLN A 263 10.51 -15.72 -23.61
CA GLN A 263 11.91 -15.32 -23.53
C GLN A 263 12.12 -14.43 -22.31
N VAL A 264 13.13 -14.76 -21.51
CA VAL A 264 13.51 -14.02 -20.32
C VAL A 264 15.02 -13.90 -20.25
N ARG A 265 15.50 -12.87 -19.56
CA ARG A 265 16.91 -12.73 -19.21
C ARG A 265 17.10 -13.14 -17.75
N LEU A 266 18.01 -14.07 -17.52
CA LEU A 266 18.48 -14.42 -16.20
C LEU A 266 19.73 -13.60 -15.89
N VAL A 267 19.77 -13.02 -14.69
CA VAL A 267 20.84 -12.16 -14.21
C VAL A 267 21.33 -12.71 -12.86
N ARG A 268 22.60 -13.10 -12.80
CA ARG A 268 23.27 -13.58 -11.59
C ARG A 268 23.74 -12.40 -10.76
N MET A 269 23.32 -12.32 -9.51
CA MET A 269 23.80 -11.35 -8.53
C MET A 269 24.55 -12.07 -7.42
N THR A 270 25.72 -11.57 -7.07
CA THR A 270 26.43 -12.00 -5.87
C THR A 270 26.24 -10.94 -4.79
N LEU A 271 25.64 -11.33 -3.67
CA LEU A 271 25.52 -10.47 -2.51
C LEU A 271 26.87 -10.26 -1.84
N ASP A 272 26.99 -9.21 -1.04
CA ASP A 272 28.20 -8.95 -0.25
C ASP A 272 28.50 -10.07 0.76
N SER A 273 27.52 -10.93 1.07
CA SER A 273 27.69 -12.15 1.89
C SER A 273 28.34 -13.33 1.13
N GLY A 274 28.53 -13.21 -0.18
CA GLY A 274 28.93 -14.31 -1.06
C GLY A 274 27.77 -15.19 -1.54
N GLU A 275 26.54 -14.98 -1.03
CA GLU A 275 25.36 -15.71 -1.50
C GLU A 275 25.00 -15.29 -2.93
N VAL A 276 24.70 -16.28 -3.77
CA VAL A 276 24.28 -16.06 -5.16
C VAL A 276 22.76 -15.99 -5.24
N GLU A 277 22.26 -14.95 -5.89
CA GLU A 277 20.85 -14.78 -6.25
C GLU A 277 20.71 -14.74 -7.78
N VAL A 278 19.57 -15.18 -8.30
CA VAL A 278 19.25 -15.07 -9.73
C VAL A 278 17.98 -14.23 -9.87
N LEU A 279 18.04 -13.19 -10.68
CA LEU A 279 16.86 -12.47 -11.14
C LEU A 279 16.44 -13.00 -12.52
N CYS A 280 15.14 -13.07 -12.74
CA CYS A 280 14.52 -13.36 -14.02
C CYS A 280 13.70 -12.15 -14.44
N THR A 281 13.96 -11.61 -15.63
CA THR A 281 13.28 -10.42 -16.13
C THR A 281 12.83 -10.57 -17.57
N SER A 282 11.75 -9.89 -17.94
CA SER A 282 11.33 -9.71 -19.33
C SER A 282 12.14 -8.65 -20.09
N LEU A 283 13.02 -7.91 -19.42
CA LEU A 283 13.87 -6.87 -20.03
C LEU A 283 15.06 -7.50 -20.79
N LEU A 284 14.87 -7.78 -22.08
CA LEU A 284 15.83 -8.50 -22.92
C LEU A 284 16.96 -7.63 -23.50
N ASP A 285 16.73 -6.33 -23.68
CA ASP A 285 17.68 -5.42 -24.30
C ASP A 285 18.85 -5.09 -23.36
N ALA A 286 20.00 -5.70 -23.62
CA ALA A 286 21.22 -5.51 -22.82
C ALA A 286 21.88 -4.14 -23.00
N VAL A 287 21.60 -3.44 -24.10
CA VAL A 287 22.10 -2.08 -24.34
C VAL A 287 21.27 -1.09 -23.54
N ARG A 288 19.94 -1.20 -23.61
CA ARG A 288 19.02 -0.33 -22.87
C ARG A 288 19.02 -0.61 -21.36
N TYR A 289 19.19 -1.88 -20.97
CA TYR A 289 19.22 -2.33 -19.58
C TYR A 289 20.51 -3.13 -19.32
N PRO A 290 21.64 -2.46 -19.07
CA PRO A 290 22.91 -3.15 -18.88
C PRO A 290 22.94 -3.89 -17.54
N TYR A 291 23.66 -5.02 -17.47
CA TYR A 291 23.77 -5.89 -16.28
C TYR A 291 23.89 -5.12 -14.94
N ALA A 292 24.70 -4.06 -14.91
CA ALA A 292 25.02 -3.29 -13.71
C ALA A 292 23.79 -2.67 -13.01
N VAL A 293 22.68 -2.40 -13.72
CA VAL A 293 21.51 -1.74 -13.13
C VAL A 293 20.64 -2.67 -12.30
N PHE A 294 20.77 -3.99 -12.48
CA PHE A 294 19.83 -4.95 -11.88
C PHE A 294 19.97 -5.09 -10.37
N LYS A 295 21.17 -4.86 -9.82
CA LYS A 295 21.39 -4.83 -8.37
C LYS A 295 20.57 -3.71 -7.73
N ASP A 296 20.64 -2.50 -8.31
CA ASP A 296 19.92 -1.34 -7.81
C ASP A 296 18.41 -1.44 -8.09
N LEU A 297 18.02 -1.94 -9.27
CA LEU A 297 16.62 -2.24 -9.59
C LEU A 297 15.98 -3.13 -8.53
N TYR A 298 16.63 -4.25 -8.18
CA TYR A 298 16.04 -5.16 -7.21
C TYR A 298 16.08 -4.61 -5.78
N HIS A 299 17.05 -3.74 -5.47
CA HIS A 299 17.07 -3.00 -4.20
C HIS A 299 15.83 -2.10 -4.05
N HIS A 300 15.28 -1.55 -5.15
CA HIS A 300 14.03 -0.79 -5.13
C HIS A 300 12.81 -1.60 -4.70
N ARG A 301 12.87 -2.94 -4.53
CA ARG A 301 11.77 -3.70 -3.93
C ARG A 301 11.64 -3.44 -2.42
N TRP A 302 12.75 -3.19 -1.71
CA TRP A 302 12.77 -3.08 -0.25
C TRP A 302 11.75 -2.10 0.38
N PRO A 303 11.45 -0.93 -0.22
CA PRO A 303 10.41 -0.03 0.28
C PRO A 303 9.06 -0.68 0.58
N VAL A 304 8.64 -1.74 -0.13
CA VAL A 304 7.38 -2.44 0.18
C VAL A 304 7.40 -3.12 1.55
N GLU A 305 8.55 -3.66 1.98
CA GLU A 305 8.70 -4.26 3.31
C GLU A 305 8.64 -3.18 4.40
N GLU A 306 9.20 -2.00 4.15
CA GLU A 306 9.08 -0.86 5.05
C GLU A 306 7.65 -0.32 5.11
N ASP A 307 6.91 -0.31 3.99
CA ASP A 307 5.50 0.08 3.96
C ASP A 307 4.64 -0.84 4.85
N TYR A 308 4.84 -2.16 4.77
CA TYR A 308 4.16 -3.10 5.67
C TYR A 308 4.51 -2.86 7.15
N LYS A 309 5.76 -2.49 7.47
CA LYS A 309 6.12 -2.10 8.85
C LYS A 309 5.40 -0.83 9.27
N VAL A 310 5.29 0.16 8.39
CA VAL A 310 4.50 1.38 8.65
C VAL A 310 3.04 1.02 8.88
N LEU A 311 2.43 0.23 8.01
CA LEU A 311 1.03 -0.17 8.10
C LEU A 311 0.73 -0.92 9.41
N LYS A 312 1.59 -1.87 9.80
CA LYS A 312 1.42 -2.66 11.03
C LYS A 312 1.73 -1.87 12.30
N LEU A 313 2.82 -1.10 12.31
CA LEU A 313 3.41 -0.59 13.55
C LEU A 313 3.15 0.90 13.78
N ARG A 314 2.86 1.67 12.72
CA ARG A 314 2.60 3.12 12.80
C ARG A 314 1.13 3.43 12.57
N VAL A 315 0.56 2.87 11.52
CA VAL A 315 -0.88 2.99 11.21
C VAL A 315 -1.71 2.10 12.14
N GLU A 316 -1.09 1.05 12.69
CA GLU A 316 -1.73 0.09 13.60
C GLU A 316 -2.94 -0.56 12.92
N VAL A 317 -2.76 -1.11 11.71
CA VAL A 317 -3.85 -1.67 10.93
C VAL A 317 -4.64 -2.75 11.69
N GLU A 318 -3.96 -3.55 12.51
CA GLU A 318 -4.54 -4.59 13.38
C GLU A 318 -5.29 -4.06 14.61
N ASN A 319 -5.26 -2.75 14.85
CA ASN A 319 -6.09 -2.09 15.87
C ASN A 319 -7.50 -1.86 15.30
N TRP A 320 -8.29 -2.93 15.28
CA TRP A 320 -9.63 -2.97 14.69
C TRP A 320 -10.66 -2.27 15.57
N SER A 321 -11.47 -1.42 14.97
CA SER A 321 -12.54 -0.67 15.65
C SER A 321 -13.87 -1.44 15.73
N GLY A 322 -13.94 -2.65 15.17
CA GLY A 322 -15.13 -3.50 15.15
C GLY A 322 -14.83 -5.00 15.19
N LYS A 323 -15.90 -5.80 15.33
CA LYS A 323 -15.85 -7.26 15.47
C LYS A 323 -16.68 -8.02 14.40
N SER A 324 -16.98 -7.36 13.28
CA SER A 324 -17.66 -7.99 12.13
C SER A 324 -16.74 -8.01 10.90
N PRO A 325 -16.88 -8.97 9.97
CA PRO A 325 -16.12 -8.97 8.72
C PRO A 325 -16.14 -7.64 7.97
N LEU A 326 -17.33 -7.05 7.82
CA LEU A 326 -17.50 -5.74 7.19
C LEU A 326 -16.67 -4.65 7.89
N SER A 327 -16.60 -4.66 9.22
CA SER A 327 -15.77 -3.69 9.95
C SER A 327 -14.27 -3.86 9.67
N ILE A 328 -13.79 -5.10 9.54
CA ILE A 328 -12.40 -5.38 9.21
C ILE A 328 -12.05 -4.83 7.82
N TYR A 329 -12.87 -5.11 6.80
CA TYR A 329 -12.66 -4.56 5.45
C TYR A 329 -12.70 -3.03 5.43
N GLN A 330 -13.68 -2.42 6.10
CA GLN A 330 -13.79 -0.95 6.19
C GLN A 330 -12.57 -0.31 6.86
N ASP A 331 -12.10 -0.86 8.00
CA ASP A 331 -10.94 -0.34 8.72
C ASP A 331 -9.67 -0.45 7.89
N PHE A 332 -9.48 -1.61 7.23
CA PHE A 332 -8.31 -1.86 6.39
C PHE A 332 -8.24 -0.84 5.25
N HIS A 333 -9.29 -0.74 4.42
CA HIS A 333 -9.28 0.15 3.26
C HIS A 333 -9.28 1.64 3.66
N ALA A 334 -9.91 2.02 4.77
CA ALA A 334 -9.83 3.39 5.28
C ALA A 334 -8.41 3.78 5.70
N LYS A 335 -7.69 2.87 6.39
CA LYS A 335 -6.30 3.09 6.80
C LYS A 335 -5.34 3.12 5.59
N VAL A 336 -5.54 2.25 4.60
CA VAL A 336 -4.80 2.29 3.33
C VAL A 336 -5.04 3.62 2.62
N PHE A 337 -6.30 4.06 2.49
CA PHE A 337 -6.63 5.35 1.90
C PHE A 337 -5.87 6.49 2.56
N THR A 338 -5.98 6.63 3.88
CA THR A 338 -5.37 7.76 4.60
C THR A 338 -3.84 7.70 4.52
N THR A 339 -3.24 6.52 4.58
CA THR A 339 -1.78 6.35 4.41
C THR A 339 -1.34 6.81 3.03
N ASN A 340 -2.09 6.45 1.99
CA ASN A 340 -1.76 6.81 0.62
C ASN A 340 -1.96 8.31 0.34
N LEU A 341 -3.06 8.90 0.83
CA LEU A 341 -3.28 10.35 0.78
C LEU A 341 -2.15 11.10 1.49
N THR A 342 -1.69 10.57 2.63
CA THR A 342 -0.56 11.13 3.37
C THR A 342 0.72 11.13 2.53
N ALA A 343 1.03 10.03 1.84
CA ALA A 343 2.19 9.93 0.95
C ALA A 343 2.11 10.93 -0.22
N ILE A 344 0.94 11.08 -0.84
CA ILE A 344 0.74 12.03 -1.95
C ILE A 344 0.91 13.47 -1.47
N LEU A 345 0.31 13.85 -0.33
CA LEU A 345 0.43 15.19 0.22
C LEU A 345 1.83 15.53 0.74
N ALA A 346 2.67 14.51 0.99
CA ALA A 346 4.07 14.67 1.39
C ALA A 346 5.02 15.00 0.23
N GLN A 347 4.66 14.65 -1.01
CA GLN A 347 5.53 14.83 -2.19
C GLN A 347 6.10 16.25 -2.33
N PRO A 348 5.33 17.34 -2.14
CA PRO A 348 5.84 18.71 -2.25
C PRO A 348 6.91 19.01 -1.19
N ALA A 349 6.65 18.60 0.06
CA ALA A 349 7.59 18.78 1.15
C ALA A 349 8.85 17.93 0.95
N GLN A 350 8.71 16.70 0.46
CA GLN A 350 9.83 15.83 0.17
C GLN A 350 10.76 16.41 -0.90
N ALA A 351 10.21 17.06 -1.93
CA ALA A 351 11.01 17.75 -2.95
C ALA A 351 11.84 18.90 -2.35
N VAL A 352 11.24 19.73 -1.50
CA VAL A 352 11.94 20.81 -0.79
C VAL A 352 13.02 20.26 0.15
N VAL A 353 12.70 19.20 0.90
CA VAL A 353 13.66 18.54 1.81
C VAL A 353 14.85 17.96 1.02
N ALA A 354 14.60 17.35 -0.14
CA ALA A 354 15.66 16.83 -1.01
C ALA A 354 16.58 17.96 -1.50
N GLN A 355 16.02 19.10 -1.92
CA GLN A 355 16.79 20.28 -2.31
C GLN A 355 17.64 20.81 -1.14
N HIS A 356 17.05 20.96 0.05
CA HIS A 356 17.78 21.37 1.26
C HIS A 356 18.85 20.37 1.72
N SER A 357 18.82 19.14 1.21
CA SER A 357 19.78 18.09 1.57
C SER A 357 21.02 18.08 0.68
N GLN A 358 21.03 18.77 -0.47
CA GLN A 358 22.14 18.74 -1.44
C GLN A 358 23.47 19.20 -0.84
N THR A 359 23.44 20.09 0.15
CA THR A 359 24.62 20.62 0.83
C THR A 359 24.96 19.88 2.13
N LYS A 360 24.22 18.82 2.47
CA LYS A 360 24.38 18.09 3.73
C LYS A 360 25.13 16.77 3.52
N GLN A 361 25.62 16.21 4.62
CA GLN A 361 26.30 14.90 4.62
C GLN A 361 25.40 13.75 4.12
N TYR A 362 24.10 13.83 4.40
CA TYR A 362 23.12 12.81 4.01
C TYR A 362 21.98 13.44 3.24
N THR A 363 21.36 12.66 2.36
CA THR A 363 20.04 12.97 1.83
C THR A 363 19.01 12.79 2.95
N TYR A 364 18.11 13.76 3.15
CA TYR A 364 17.04 13.65 4.14
C TYR A 364 15.69 13.34 3.47
N GLN A 365 14.80 12.76 4.25
CA GLN A 365 13.40 12.56 3.90
C GLN A 365 12.47 13.07 4.99
N VAL A 366 11.24 13.37 4.62
CA VAL A 366 10.16 13.69 5.56
C VAL A 366 9.97 12.51 6.51
N ASN A 367 9.86 12.78 7.81
CA ASN A 367 9.55 11.75 8.78
C ASN A 367 8.10 11.28 8.61
N PHE A 368 7.91 10.17 7.89
CA PHE A 368 6.57 9.69 7.53
C PHE A 368 5.74 9.27 8.75
N ALA A 369 6.38 8.73 9.80
CA ALA A 369 5.69 8.36 11.03
C ALA A 369 5.15 9.61 11.76
N HIS A 370 5.94 10.68 11.84
CA HIS A 370 5.48 11.96 12.39
C HIS A 370 4.33 12.53 11.57
N LEU A 371 4.45 12.47 10.24
CA LEU A 371 3.42 12.95 9.35
C LEU A 371 2.09 12.18 9.52
N LEU A 372 2.12 10.84 9.60
CA LEU A 372 0.92 10.05 9.87
C LEU A 372 0.22 10.47 11.18
N SER A 373 0.97 10.83 12.22
CA SER A 373 0.39 11.40 13.45
C SER A 373 -0.30 12.73 13.18
N LYS A 374 0.32 13.63 12.40
CA LYS A 374 -0.30 14.92 12.03
C LYS A 374 -1.51 14.79 11.11
N MET A 375 -1.67 13.66 10.43
CA MET A 375 -2.84 13.39 9.60
C MET A 375 -4.08 12.99 10.40
N LYS A 376 -3.91 12.56 11.66
CA LYS A 376 -5.03 12.43 12.60
C LYS A 376 -5.73 13.78 12.74
N ASN A 377 -7.05 13.79 12.58
CA ASN A 377 -7.95 14.94 12.50
C ASN A 377 -7.75 15.82 11.26
N THR A 378 -6.52 16.10 10.84
CA THR A 378 -6.22 16.90 9.65
C THR A 378 -6.85 16.33 8.38
N VAL A 379 -6.87 15.00 8.20
CA VAL A 379 -7.55 14.36 7.05
C VAL A 379 -9.04 14.73 6.98
N VAL A 380 -9.72 14.79 8.14
CA VAL A 380 -11.12 15.17 8.23
C VAL A 380 -11.29 16.64 7.85
N LEU A 381 -10.42 17.51 8.37
CA LEU A 381 -10.48 18.95 8.07
C LEU A 381 -10.23 19.21 6.57
N LEU A 382 -9.25 18.54 5.97
CA LEU A 382 -8.93 18.64 4.54
C LEU A 382 -10.07 18.16 3.64
N LEU A 383 -10.86 17.17 4.07
CA LEU A 383 -11.97 16.61 3.28
C LEU A 383 -13.34 17.19 3.62
N ARG A 384 -13.42 18.07 4.63
CA ARG A 384 -14.69 18.69 5.07
C ARG A 384 -14.73 20.21 4.82
N ARG A 385 -13.59 20.90 4.96
CA ARG A 385 -13.54 22.37 4.83
C ARG A 385 -13.37 22.80 3.37
N THR A 386 -13.87 23.99 3.05
CA THR A 386 -13.69 24.64 1.75
C THR A 386 -12.33 25.34 1.66
N HIS A 387 -11.89 26.00 2.73
CA HIS A 387 -10.62 26.72 2.80
C HIS A 387 -9.51 25.82 3.38
N ILE A 388 -8.85 25.06 2.51
CA ILE A 388 -7.85 24.04 2.89
C ILE A 388 -6.39 24.49 2.67
N ALA A 389 -6.16 25.61 2.00
CA ALA A 389 -4.83 26.10 1.64
C ALA A 389 -3.94 26.36 2.87
N ASP A 390 -4.50 26.98 3.92
CA ASP A 390 -3.77 27.28 5.16
C ASP A 390 -3.40 26.00 5.92
N ILE A 391 -4.31 25.01 5.89
CA ILE A 391 -4.08 23.70 6.50
C ILE A 391 -2.93 22.98 5.78
N LEU A 392 -2.96 22.95 4.44
CA LEU A 392 -1.88 22.38 3.63
C LEU A 392 -0.55 23.08 3.87
N THR A 393 -0.56 24.42 3.89
CA THR A 393 0.65 25.22 4.12
C THR A 393 1.26 24.91 5.49
N SER A 394 0.43 24.91 6.54
CA SER A 394 0.86 24.57 7.90
C SER A 394 1.40 23.13 7.97
N LEU A 395 0.71 22.19 7.31
CA LEU A 395 1.12 20.79 7.26
C LEU A 395 2.49 20.64 6.57
N TRP A 396 2.73 21.31 5.45
CA TRP A 396 4.02 21.28 4.77
C TRP A 396 5.14 21.93 5.56
N GLN A 397 4.88 23.03 6.26
CA GLN A 397 5.87 23.65 7.15
C GLN A 397 6.34 22.66 8.23
N ILE A 398 5.40 21.93 8.83
CA ILE A 398 5.72 20.87 9.80
C ILE A 398 6.57 19.78 9.12
N MET A 399 6.17 19.28 7.95
CA MET A 399 6.91 18.24 7.23
C MET A 399 8.35 18.63 6.89
N ILE A 400 8.58 19.88 6.46
CA ILE A 400 9.92 20.38 6.12
C ILE A 400 10.80 20.51 7.37
N SER A 401 10.21 20.83 8.52
CA SER A 401 10.96 21.01 9.77
C SER A 401 11.35 19.70 10.45
N VAL A 402 10.57 18.62 10.25
CA VAL A 402 10.78 17.31 10.90
C VAL A 402 11.24 16.27 9.86
N VAL A 403 12.55 16.18 9.69
CA VAL A 403 13.20 15.31 8.69
C VAL A 403 14.09 14.25 9.34
N GLU A 404 14.34 13.17 8.60
CA GLU A 404 15.27 12.11 9.00
C GLU A 404 16.29 11.80 7.90
N PRO A 405 17.55 11.47 8.24
CA PRO A 405 18.58 11.16 7.25
C PRO A 405 18.39 9.76 6.67
N ILE A 406 18.42 9.65 5.35
CA ILE A 406 18.60 8.38 4.64
C ILE A 406 20.07 8.00 4.78
N ARG A 407 20.35 6.85 5.39
CA ARG A 407 21.72 6.35 5.63
C ARG A 407 21.99 5.15 4.72
N PRO A 408 22.68 5.34 3.58
CA PRO A 408 22.99 4.25 2.66
C PRO A 408 23.79 3.13 3.34
N GLY A 409 23.55 1.88 2.95
CA GLY A 409 24.35 0.73 3.42
C GLY A 409 24.17 0.35 4.89
N ARG A 410 23.22 0.95 5.62
CA ARG A 410 22.97 0.60 7.03
C ARG A 410 22.41 -0.82 7.15
N LYS A 411 23.25 -1.75 7.60
CA LYS A 411 22.88 -3.13 7.88
C LYS A 411 22.77 -3.34 9.39
N TYR A 412 21.71 -3.99 9.83
CA TYR A 412 21.61 -4.51 11.19
C TYR A 412 21.72 -6.04 11.13
N PRO A 413 22.51 -6.67 12.00
CA PRO A 413 22.52 -8.12 12.08
C PRO A 413 21.11 -8.61 12.40
N ARG A 414 20.58 -9.51 11.56
CA ARG A 414 19.31 -10.19 11.83
C ARG A 414 19.56 -11.21 12.92
N ASP A 415 19.23 -10.85 14.15
CA ASP A 415 19.18 -11.79 15.26
C ASP A 415 17.99 -12.74 15.03
N LYS A 416 18.28 -13.98 14.60
CA LYS A 416 17.27 -15.01 14.35
C LYS A 416 16.73 -15.63 15.65
N THR A 417 17.31 -15.29 16.80
CA THR A 417 16.91 -15.78 18.12
C THR A 417 16.32 -14.64 18.96
N THR A 418 15.08 -14.27 18.69
CA THR A 418 14.36 -13.34 19.58
C THR A 418 14.04 -14.02 20.91
N LYS A 419 14.85 -13.78 21.94
CA LYS A 419 14.46 -14.05 23.33
C LYS A 419 13.20 -13.24 23.63
N ARG A 420 12.13 -13.90 24.10
CA ARG A 420 10.92 -13.21 24.60
C ARG A 420 11.33 -12.30 25.75
N ARG A 421 11.45 -11.00 25.48
CA ARG A 421 11.62 -10.00 26.54
C ARG A 421 10.30 -9.84 27.28
N ARG A 422 10.35 -9.72 28.62
CA ARG A 422 9.16 -9.42 29.45
C ARG A 422 8.48 -8.12 29.03
N PHE A 423 9.29 -7.13 28.64
CA PHE A 423 8.85 -5.88 28.03
C PHE A 423 9.74 -5.60 26.81
N ALA A 424 9.21 -5.80 25.61
CA ALA A 424 9.90 -5.41 24.39
C ALA A 424 9.80 -3.88 24.21
N MET A 425 10.86 -3.24 23.73
CA MET A 425 10.75 -1.88 23.18
C MET A 425 9.89 -1.97 21.92
N THR A 426 8.59 -1.75 22.06
CA THR A 426 7.65 -1.71 20.94
C THR A 426 7.72 -0.34 20.26
N TYR A 427 7.35 -0.30 18.98
CA TYR A 427 7.09 0.98 18.33
C TYR A 427 6.00 1.71 19.12
N LYS A 428 6.29 2.94 19.56
CA LYS A 428 5.30 3.75 20.25
C LYS A 428 4.15 4.10 19.29
N PRO A 429 2.89 4.01 19.73
CA PRO A 429 1.73 4.44 18.96
C PRO A 429 1.89 5.88 18.46
N LEU A 430 1.34 6.17 17.28
CA LEU A 430 1.18 7.55 16.84
C LEU A 430 -0.02 8.12 17.59
N HIS A 431 0.23 9.04 18.53
CA HIS A 431 -0.80 9.73 19.30
C HIS A 431 -1.67 10.62 18.42
#